data_AF-A0A2S7NMQ1-F1
#
_entry.id   AF-A0A2S7NMQ1-F1
#
_cell.length_a   1.000
_cell.length_b   1.000
_cell.length_c   1.000
_cell.angle_alpha   90.00
_cell.angle_beta   90.00
_cell.angle_gamma   90.00
#
_symmetry.space_group_name_H-M   'P 1'
#
loop_
_entity.id
_entity.type
_entity.pdbx_description
1 polymer ?
#
loop_
_entity_poly.entity_id
_entity_poly.type
_entity_poly.pdbx_seq_one_letter_code
_entity_poly.pdbx_strand_id
1 'polypeptide(L)' 'MAGREPWYDIFKMVEKSDITEHYKDNLMPMKLRGLAEKIYGEGVFGVGGWVQSFF' A
#
# COMPACT_ATOMS: atom_id res chain seq x y z
N MET A 1 6.65 25.75 -3.05
CA MET A 1 5.77 25.47 -1.89
C MET A 1 5.74 23.98 -1.67
N ALA A 2 6.07 23.47 -0.47
CA ALA A 2 5.81 22.07 -0.14
C ALA A 2 4.32 21.93 0.13
N GLY A 3 3.53 21.82 -0.95
CA GLY A 3 2.10 21.51 -0.85
C GLY A 3 1.96 20.16 -0.16
N ARG A 4 1.02 20.05 0.79
CA ARG A 4 0.69 18.75 1.37
C ARG A 4 0.15 17.86 0.25
N GLU A 5 1.00 16.97 -0.23
CA GLU A 5 0.67 16.04 -1.30
C GLU A 5 -0.50 15.15 -0.84
N PRO A 6 -1.58 15.02 -1.62
CA PRO A 6 -2.80 14.37 -1.19
C PRO A 6 -2.64 12.87 -0.91
N TRP A 7 -1.61 12.22 -1.47
CA TRP A 7 -1.45 10.75 -1.44
C TRP A 7 -1.37 10.13 -0.04
N TYR A 8 -1.02 10.89 1.00
CA TYR A 8 -0.91 10.41 2.39
C TYR A 8 -1.95 10.99 3.36
N ASP A 9 -2.85 11.85 2.89
CA ASP A 9 -3.82 12.52 3.74
C ASP A 9 -5.07 11.64 3.97
N ILE A 10 -5.18 11.04 5.15
CA ILE A 10 -6.29 10.15 5.52
C ILE A 10 -7.66 10.83 5.58
N PHE A 11 -7.71 12.17 5.62
CA PHE A 11 -8.96 12.93 5.59
C PHE A 11 -9.38 13.31 4.17
N LYS A 12 -8.57 12.96 3.16
CA LYS A 12 -8.88 13.17 1.76
C LYS A 12 -9.14 11.84 1.06
N MET A 13 -9.95 11.89 0.02
CA MET A 13 -10.11 10.76 -0.88
C MET A 13 -8.81 10.60 -1.69
N VAL A 14 -8.09 9.51 -1.45
CA VAL A 14 -6.89 9.13 -2.20
C VAL A 14 -7.29 8.16 -3.30
N GLU A 15 -7.04 8.53 -4.55
CA GLU A 15 -7.26 7.65 -5.69
C GLU A 15 -6.01 6.80 -5.97
N LYS A 16 -6.20 5.68 -6.67
CA LYS A 16 -5.09 4.79 -7.04
C LYS A 16 -4.01 5.54 -7.83
N SER A 17 -4.41 6.47 -8.70
CA SER A 17 -3.52 7.30 -9.51
C SER A 17 -2.56 8.12 -8.66
N ASP A 18 -3.04 8.71 -7.56
CA ASP A 18 -2.22 9.53 -6.66
C ASP A 18 -1.04 8.72 -6.08
N ILE A 19 -1.30 7.47 -5.73
CA ILE A 19 -0.29 6.54 -5.20
C ILE A 19 0.70 6.17 -6.31
N THR A 20 0.20 5.78 -7.49
CA THR A 20 1.08 5.35 -8.58
C THR A 20 1.92 6.49 -9.17
N GLU A 21 1.40 7.71 -9.22
CA GLU A 21 2.12 8.90 -9.70
C GLU A 21 3.19 9.32 -8.69
N HIS A 22 2.86 9.35 -7.40
CA HIS A 22 3.81 9.71 -6.35
C HIS A 22 5.00 8.74 -6.30
N TYR A 23 4.72 7.43 -6.28
CA TYR A 23 5.74 6.40 -6.17
C TYR A 23 6.38 5.99 -7.51
N LYS A 24 5.80 6.42 -8.63
CA LYS A 24 6.20 6.03 -10.00
C LYS A 24 6.28 4.51 -10.20
N ASP A 25 5.42 3.78 -9.47
CA ASP A 25 5.37 2.32 -9.48
C ASP A 25 3.92 1.84 -9.45
N ASN A 26 3.51 1.16 -10.53
CA ASN A 26 2.17 0.62 -10.70
C ASN A 26 1.83 -0.51 -9.72
N LEU A 27 2.85 -1.17 -9.15
CA LEU A 27 2.70 -2.23 -8.17
C LEU A 27 2.64 -1.71 -6.74
N MET A 28 2.90 -0.42 -6.51
CA MET A 28 2.94 0.15 -5.16
C MET A 28 1.66 -0.07 -4.35
N PRO A 29 0.44 0.07 -4.92
CA PRO A 29 -0.79 -0.24 -4.17
C PRO A 29 -0.85 -1.69 -3.67
N MET A 30 -0.31 -2.66 -4.42
CA MET A 30 -0.23 -4.07 -4.00
C MET A 30 0.84 -4.32 -2.94
N LYS A 31 1.99 -3.63 -3.03
CA LYS A 31 3.03 -3.67 -1.99
C LYS A 31 2.53 -3.11 -0.66
N LEU A 32 1.78 -2.00 -0.69
CA LEU A 32 1.15 -1.43 0.50
C LEU A 32 0.12 -2.37 1.13
N ARG A 33 -0.67 -3.05 0.30
CA ARG A 33 -1.60 -4.10 0.77
C ARG A 33 -0.84 -5.24 1.47
N GLY A 34 0.20 -5.79 0.85
CA GLY A 34 1.01 -6.85 1.46
C GLY A 34 1.71 -6.43 2.75
N LEU A 35 2.15 -5.16 2.84
CA LEU A 35 2.70 -4.58 4.06
C LEU A 35 1.64 -4.48 5.17
N ALA A 36 0.44 -4.01 4.86
CA ALA A 36 -0.67 -3.93 5.81
C ALA A 36 -1.05 -5.33 6.32
N GLU A 37 -1.10 -6.33 5.43
CA GLU A 37 -1.34 -7.73 5.80
C GLU A 37 -0.26 -8.26 6.76
N LYS A 38 1.02 -7.91 6.54
CA LYS A 38 2.13 -8.28 7.44
C LYS A 38 2.05 -7.60 8.81
N ILE A 39 1.64 -6.33 8.86
CA ILE A 39 1.58 -5.54 10.11
C ILE A 39 0.35 -5.92 10.94
N TYR A 40 -0.81 -6.02 10.31
CA TYR A 40 -2.08 -6.27 10.99
C TYR A 40 -2.43 -7.76 11.11
N GLY A 41 -1.70 -8.65 10.43
CA GLY A 41 -1.86 -10.10 10.57
C GLY A 41 -3.13 -10.69 9.94
N GLU A 42 -4.02 -9.85 9.38
CA GLU A 42 -5.20 -10.27 8.64
C GLU A 42 -4.87 -10.40 7.15
N GLY A 43 -4.27 -11.53 6.78
CA GLY A 43 -4.08 -11.88 5.38
C GLY A 43 -5.40 -12.30 4.74
N VAL A 44 -5.70 -11.77 3.54
CA VAL A 44 -6.76 -12.33 2.68
C VAL A 44 -6.34 -13.70 2.11
N PHE A 45 -5.04 -14.03 2.17
CA PHE A 45 -4.44 -15.29 1.71
C PHE A 45 -4.35 -16.39 2.79
N GLY A 46 -5.17 -16.31 3.83
CA GLY A 46 -5.41 -17.44 4.71
C GLY A 46 -4.38 -17.60 5.83
N VAL A 47 -4.91 -17.79 7.02
CA VAL A 47 -4.20 -18.25 8.20
C VAL A 47 -3.60 -19.63 7.91
N GLY A 48 -2.30 -19.70 7.58
CA GLY A 48 -1.63 -21.00 7.47
C GLY A 48 -0.38 -21.01 6.59
N GLY A 49 0.73 -20.49 7.13
CA GLY A 49 2.09 -20.81 6.67
C GLY A 49 2.52 -20.17 5.34
N TRP A 50 3.81 -19.88 5.24
CA TRP A 50 4.49 -19.42 4.02
C TRP A 50 4.33 -17.94 3.64
N VAL A 51 4.73 -17.04 4.54
CA VAL A 51 5.32 -15.76 4.11
C VAL A 51 6.78 -16.02 3.75
N GLN A 52 7.03 -16.70 2.62
CA GLN A 52 8.36 -16.73 2.03
C GLN A 52 8.35 -16.02 0.68
N SER A 53 9.22 -15.01 0.60
CA SER A 53 9.87 -14.52 -0.61
C SER A 53 8.99 -13.76 -1.62
N PHE A 54 8.72 -12.48 -1.34
CA PHE A 54 8.46 -11.47 -2.38
C PHE A 54 9.12 -10.12 -2.05
N PHE A 55 10.42 -10.18 -1.77
CA PHE A 55 11.39 -9.10 -2.02
C PHE A 55 12.59 -9.70 -2.75
#